data_AF-A0A9E1KLM2-F1
#
_entry.id   AF-A0A9E1KLM2-F1
#
_cell.length_a   1.000
_cell.length_b   1.000
_cell.length_c   1.000
_cell.angle_alpha   90.00
_cell.angle_beta   90.00
_cell.angle_gamma   90.00
#
_symmetry.space_group_name_H-M   'P 1'
#
loop_
_entity.id
_entity.type
_entity.pdbx_description
1 polymer ?
#
loop_
_entity_poly.entity_id
_entity_poly.type
_entity_poly.pdbx_seq_one_letter_code
_entity_poly.pdbx_strand_id
1 'polypeptide(L)'
;MTKMLFILTLIFCTSAQVKAADADAGKALYATCAACHGASGEGIAAMNSPALTGQSEAYIVRQLSNFRSGIRGADASDVTGMQMRGMAATLVDDSAITNVSAYIASLPAAVSTEDTTGANLRNGENQYVAACGACHGGVAQGNDSLNAPRLAGLGAVYLKRQYQNFAAGIRGSHPDDRLGQQMKMMASMLASEKDLDDVIAFIGSR
;
A
#
# COMPACT_ATOMS: atom_id res chain seq x y z
N MET A 1 2.06 -63.01 32.65
CA MET A 1 2.34 -62.77 31.22
C MET A 1 1.22 -61.92 30.65
N THR A 2 1.33 -60.59 30.71
CA THR A 2 0.29 -59.67 30.22
C THR A 2 0.95 -58.75 29.20
N LYS A 3 0.62 -58.96 27.92
CA LYS A 3 1.21 -58.26 26.78
C LYS A 3 0.77 -56.79 26.78
N MET A 4 1.72 -55.86 26.86
CA MET A 4 1.49 -54.43 26.75
C MET A 4 1.43 -54.07 25.26
N LEU A 5 0.25 -53.66 24.78
CA LEU A 5 0.00 -53.28 23.39
C LEU A 5 0.24 -51.77 23.24
N PHE A 6 1.37 -51.39 22.63
CA PHE A 6 1.65 -50.00 22.26
C PHE A 6 0.87 -49.63 21.00
N ILE A 7 -0.13 -48.75 21.14
CA ILE A 7 -0.85 -48.15 20.01
C ILE A 7 -0.05 -46.93 19.54
N LEU A 8 0.62 -47.07 18.39
CA LEU A 8 1.33 -45.98 17.71
C LEU A 8 0.32 -45.18 16.88
N THR A 9 -0.23 -44.10 17.43
CA THR A 9 -1.05 -43.14 16.69
C THR A 9 -0.17 -42.30 15.76
N LEU A 10 -0.23 -42.55 14.45
CA LEU A 10 0.32 -41.66 13.43
C LEU A 10 -0.46 -40.34 13.42
N ILE A 11 0.19 -39.26 13.83
CA ILE A 11 -0.31 -37.90 13.67
C ILE A 11 -0.08 -37.50 12.20
N PHE A 12 -1.14 -37.51 11.39
CA PHE A 12 -1.12 -36.93 10.05
C PHE A 12 -1.10 -35.40 10.19
N CYS A 13 0.08 -34.80 10.03
CA CYS A 13 0.23 -33.37 9.92
C CYS A 13 -0.18 -32.96 8.49
N THR A 14 -1.44 -32.55 8.29
CA THR A 14 -1.88 -32.01 7.00
C THR A 14 -1.27 -30.62 6.82
N SER A 15 -0.22 -30.53 6.01
CA SER A 15 0.32 -29.26 5.53
C SER A 15 -0.76 -28.56 4.70
N ALA A 16 -1.20 -27.37 5.13
CA ALA A 16 -2.03 -26.51 4.30
C ALA A 16 -1.24 -26.16 3.02
N GLN A 17 -1.70 -26.63 1.86
CA GLN A 17 -1.11 -26.25 0.59
C GLN A 17 -1.46 -24.79 0.30
N VAL A 18 -0.46 -23.92 0.30
CA VAL A 18 -0.61 -22.55 -0.19
C VAL A 18 -0.82 -22.65 -1.70
N LYS A 19 -2.07 -22.43 -2.15
CA LYS A 19 -2.40 -22.39 -3.58
C LYS A 19 -1.79 -21.12 -4.17
N ALA A 20 -1.02 -21.26 -5.25
CA ALA A 20 -0.48 -20.12 -5.98
C ALA A 20 -1.61 -19.21 -6.48
N ALA A 21 -1.33 -17.91 -6.62
CA ALA A 21 -2.29 -16.94 -7.13
C ALA A 21 -2.78 -17.33 -8.54
N ASP A 22 -4.09 -17.23 -8.77
CA ASP A 22 -4.72 -17.46 -10.06
C ASP A 22 -4.69 -16.17 -10.88
N ALA A 23 -3.85 -16.16 -11.93
CA ALA A 23 -3.61 -14.99 -12.77
C ALA A 23 -4.85 -14.56 -13.56
N ASP A 24 -5.65 -15.51 -14.06
CA ASP A 24 -6.85 -15.21 -14.85
C ASP A 24 -7.95 -14.65 -13.95
N ALA A 25 -8.11 -15.22 -12.74
CA ALA A 25 -9.01 -14.67 -11.73
C ALA A 25 -8.57 -13.26 -11.30
N GLY A 26 -7.27 -13.04 -11.09
CA GLY A 26 -6.71 -11.73 -10.74
C GLY A 26 -6.99 -10.67 -11.80
N LYS A 27 -6.77 -11.00 -13.07
CA LYS A 27 -7.07 -10.14 -14.22
C LYS A 27 -8.57 -9.81 -14.31
N ALA A 28 -9.43 -10.80 -14.12
CA ALA A 28 -10.88 -10.60 -14.16
C ALA A 28 -11.36 -9.65 -13.03
N LEU A 29 -10.84 -9.82 -11.82
CA LEU A 29 -11.14 -8.93 -10.68
C LEU A 29 -10.67 -7.50 -10.94
N TYR A 30 -9.48 -7.34 -11.52
CA TYR A 30 -8.90 -6.02 -11.79
C TYR A 30 -9.72 -5.17 -12.77
N ALA A 31 -10.53 -5.78 -13.64
CA ALA A 31 -11.37 -5.05 -14.59
C ALA A 31 -12.26 -3.98 -13.94
N THR A 32 -12.70 -4.21 -12.70
CA THR A 32 -13.48 -3.22 -11.94
C THR A 32 -12.57 -2.14 -11.33
N CYS A 33 -11.37 -2.51 -10.89
CA CYS A 33 -10.37 -1.59 -10.32
C CYS A 33 -9.89 -0.57 -11.36
N ALA A 34 -9.78 -1.00 -12.63
CA ALA A 34 -9.29 -0.20 -13.74
C ALA A 34 -10.11 1.08 -13.99
N ALA A 35 -11.39 1.10 -13.60
CA ALA A 35 -12.25 2.27 -13.77
C ALA A 35 -11.74 3.51 -13.01
N CYS A 36 -11.05 3.29 -11.88
CA CYS A 36 -10.46 4.37 -11.08
C CYS A 36 -8.93 4.38 -11.14
N HIS A 37 -8.30 3.19 -11.22
CA HIS A 37 -6.85 3.06 -11.19
C HIS A 37 -6.19 3.00 -12.57
N GLY A 38 -6.96 3.10 -13.65
CA GLY A 38 -6.45 3.03 -15.02
C GLY A 38 -6.31 1.59 -15.54
N ALA A 39 -6.32 1.43 -16.86
CA ALA A 39 -6.31 0.11 -17.49
C ALA A 39 -4.99 -0.65 -17.24
N SER A 40 -3.89 0.10 -17.11
CA SER A 40 -2.56 -0.41 -16.80
C SER A 40 -2.16 -0.19 -15.34
N GLY A 41 -3.07 0.30 -14.48
CA GLY A 41 -2.77 0.60 -13.07
C GLY A 41 -1.99 1.90 -12.86
N GLU A 42 -1.98 2.77 -13.87
CA GLU A 42 -1.27 4.05 -13.90
C GLU A 42 -1.84 5.12 -12.97
N GLY A 43 -3.04 4.90 -12.43
CA GLY A 43 -3.76 5.87 -11.62
C GLY A 43 -4.44 6.96 -12.46
N ILE A 44 -5.44 7.62 -11.88
CA ILE A 44 -6.18 8.70 -12.52
C ILE A 44 -6.21 9.89 -11.57
N ALA A 45 -5.40 10.91 -11.85
CA ALA A 45 -5.26 12.10 -11.00
C ALA A 45 -6.60 12.81 -10.77
N ALA A 46 -7.43 12.94 -11.81
CA ALA A 46 -8.76 13.54 -11.72
C ALA A 46 -9.71 12.79 -10.76
N MET A 47 -9.46 11.50 -10.51
CA MET A 47 -10.22 10.67 -9.57
C MET A 47 -9.54 10.55 -8.20
N ASN A 48 -8.41 11.22 -7.99
CA ASN A 48 -7.60 11.07 -6.78
C ASN A 48 -7.17 9.62 -6.51
N SER A 49 -7.11 8.79 -7.55
CA SER A 49 -6.77 7.37 -7.49
C SER A 49 -5.29 7.18 -7.82
N PRO A 50 -4.49 6.63 -6.89
CA PRO A 50 -3.05 6.46 -7.11
C PRO A 50 -2.76 5.39 -8.16
N ALA A 51 -1.56 5.46 -8.73
CA ALA A 51 -0.96 4.33 -9.41
C ALA A 51 -0.83 3.14 -8.45
N LEU A 52 -1.04 1.93 -8.96
CA LEU A 52 -0.91 0.68 -8.21
C LEU A 52 0.33 -0.12 -8.61
N THR A 53 0.82 0.12 -9.82
CA THR A 53 1.95 -0.62 -10.40
C THR A 53 3.28 -0.30 -9.74
N GLY A 54 4.22 -1.24 -9.80
CA GLY A 54 5.56 -1.10 -9.20
C GLY A 54 5.54 -1.13 -7.66
N GLN A 55 4.37 -1.31 -7.05
CA GLN A 55 4.22 -1.51 -5.62
C GLN A 55 4.42 -2.97 -5.25
N SER A 56 4.90 -3.19 -4.03
CA SER A 56 5.03 -4.52 -3.43
C SER A 56 3.68 -5.25 -3.38
N GLU A 57 3.64 -6.50 -3.86
CA GLU A 57 2.45 -7.35 -3.76
C GLU A 57 1.98 -7.47 -2.30
N ALA A 58 2.92 -7.69 -1.37
CA ALA A 58 2.63 -7.79 0.05
C ALA A 58 2.02 -6.50 0.62
N TYR A 59 2.45 -5.33 0.12
CA TYR A 59 1.81 -4.07 0.48
C TYR A 59 0.38 -3.99 -0.06
N ILE A 60 0.14 -4.36 -1.33
CA ILE A 60 -1.19 -4.31 -1.95
C ILE A 60 -2.15 -5.24 -1.19
N VAL A 61 -1.75 -6.48 -0.92
CA VAL A 61 -2.52 -7.45 -0.12
C VAL A 61 -2.90 -6.81 1.22
N ARG A 62 -1.92 -6.26 1.95
CA ARG A 62 -2.16 -5.62 3.24
C ARG A 62 -3.13 -4.44 3.13
N GLN A 63 -3.00 -3.58 2.12
CA GLN A 63 -3.89 -2.43 1.98
C GLN A 63 -5.31 -2.84 1.64
N LEU A 64 -5.50 -3.81 0.73
CA LEU A 64 -6.83 -4.34 0.39
C LEU A 64 -7.49 -5.00 1.61
N SER A 65 -6.74 -5.80 2.36
CA SER A 65 -7.24 -6.40 3.61
C SER A 65 -7.62 -5.33 4.64
N ASN A 66 -6.79 -4.30 4.83
CA ASN A 66 -7.07 -3.21 5.76
C ASN A 66 -8.31 -2.39 5.35
N PHE A 67 -8.49 -2.14 4.05
CA PHE A 67 -9.71 -1.50 3.55
C PHE A 67 -10.94 -2.39 3.80
N ARG A 68 -10.87 -3.68 3.43
CA ARG A 68 -11.98 -4.62 3.58
C ARG A 68 -12.42 -4.77 5.04
N SER A 69 -11.47 -4.81 5.98
CA SER A 69 -11.76 -4.92 7.42
C SER A 69 -12.13 -3.59 8.10
N GLY A 70 -12.00 -2.45 7.41
CA GLY A 70 -12.24 -1.14 7.99
C GLY A 70 -11.10 -0.61 8.87
N ILE A 71 -9.94 -1.27 8.89
CA ILE A 71 -8.71 -0.74 9.51
C ILE A 71 -8.25 0.55 8.80
N ARG A 72 -8.51 0.65 7.48
CA ARG A 72 -8.26 1.83 6.65
C ARG A 72 -9.56 2.27 5.96
N GLY A 73 -9.78 3.58 5.83
CA GLY A 73 -10.92 4.12 5.08
C GLY A 73 -12.27 4.01 5.80
N ALA A 74 -12.27 3.90 7.14
CA ALA A 74 -13.49 3.93 7.96
C ALA A 74 -13.81 5.31 8.54
N ASP A 75 -12.84 6.24 8.53
CA ASP A 75 -13.07 7.61 9.00
C ASP A 75 -13.94 8.38 8.00
N ALA A 76 -14.95 9.10 8.51
CA ALA A 76 -15.91 9.83 7.68
C ALA A 76 -15.29 10.97 6.87
N SER A 77 -14.13 11.48 7.28
CA SER A 77 -13.38 12.51 6.55
C SER A 77 -12.55 11.94 5.40
N ASP A 78 -12.27 10.64 5.38
CA ASP A 78 -11.54 9.98 4.29
C ASP A 78 -12.49 9.49 3.19
N VAL A 79 -13.10 10.43 2.45
CA VAL A 79 -14.06 10.13 1.38
C VAL A 79 -13.48 9.15 0.35
N THR A 80 -12.24 9.35 -0.08
CA THR A 80 -11.57 8.44 -1.02
C THR A 80 -11.25 7.08 -0.41
N GLY A 81 -10.92 7.03 0.89
CA GLY A 81 -10.70 5.79 1.61
C GLY A 81 -12.00 5.00 1.79
N MET A 82 -13.12 5.66 2.07
CA MET A 82 -14.44 5.03 2.13
C MET A 82 -14.85 4.41 0.79
N GLN A 83 -14.56 5.09 -0.32
CA GLN A 83 -14.75 4.53 -1.67
C GLN A 83 -13.93 3.25 -1.85
N MET A 84 -12.64 3.28 -1.51
CA MET A 84 -11.78 2.09 -1.59
C MET A 84 -12.18 0.97 -0.64
N ARG A 85 -12.71 1.30 0.55
CA ARG A 85 -13.31 0.32 1.47
C ARG A 85 -14.52 -0.36 0.83
N GLY A 86 -15.39 0.39 0.17
CA GLY A 86 -16.52 -0.16 -0.59
C GLY A 86 -16.07 -1.11 -1.70
N MET A 87 -15.03 -0.73 -2.44
CA MET A 87 -14.44 -1.60 -3.48
C MET A 87 -13.76 -2.83 -2.90
N ALA A 88 -13.00 -2.71 -1.81
CA ALA A 88 -12.35 -3.85 -1.18
C ALA A 88 -13.36 -4.85 -0.59
N ALA A 89 -14.55 -4.38 -0.19
CA ALA A 89 -15.63 -5.24 0.28
C ALA A 89 -16.22 -6.16 -0.82
N THR A 90 -15.99 -5.87 -2.11
CA THR A 90 -16.41 -6.77 -3.21
C THR A 90 -15.45 -7.95 -3.38
N LEU A 91 -14.27 -7.94 -2.75
CA LEU A 91 -13.31 -9.04 -2.75
C LEU A 91 -13.73 -10.07 -1.70
N VAL A 92 -14.47 -11.09 -2.16
CA VAL A 92 -15.25 -12.01 -1.33
C VAL A 92 -14.44 -12.85 -0.34
N ASP A 93 -13.16 -13.11 -0.62
CA ASP A 93 -12.28 -13.92 0.23
C ASP A 93 -10.81 -13.52 0.08
N ASP A 94 -9.93 -14.16 0.83
CA ASP A 94 -8.48 -13.89 0.79
C ASP A 94 -7.86 -14.29 -0.54
N SER A 95 -8.43 -15.29 -1.24
CA SER A 95 -7.95 -15.68 -2.57
C SER A 95 -8.19 -14.57 -3.57
N ALA A 96 -9.33 -13.88 -3.52
CA ALA A 96 -9.61 -12.73 -4.37
C ALA A 96 -8.60 -11.60 -4.17
N ILE A 97 -8.24 -11.30 -2.91
CA ILE A 97 -7.20 -10.30 -2.59
C ILE A 97 -5.85 -10.73 -3.13
N THR A 98 -5.42 -11.97 -2.88
CA THR A 98 -4.14 -12.49 -3.36
C THR A 98 -4.07 -12.47 -4.89
N ASN A 99 -5.11 -12.95 -5.57
CA ASN A 99 -5.16 -13.02 -7.03
C ASN A 99 -5.07 -11.63 -7.68
N VAL A 100 -5.87 -10.66 -7.22
CA VAL A 100 -5.85 -9.30 -7.78
C VAL A 100 -4.53 -8.58 -7.46
N SER A 101 -3.96 -8.81 -6.26
CA SER A 101 -2.68 -8.21 -5.87
C SER A 101 -1.53 -8.74 -6.73
N ALA A 102 -1.47 -10.05 -6.96
CA ALA A 102 -0.48 -10.66 -7.85
C ALA A 102 -0.61 -10.15 -9.29
N TYR A 103 -1.85 -9.99 -9.78
CA TYR A 103 -2.07 -9.41 -11.11
C TYR A 103 -1.56 -7.96 -11.18
N ILE A 104 -1.89 -7.11 -10.20
CA ILE A 104 -1.41 -5.72 -10.15
C ILE A 104 0.12 -5.68 -10.11
N ALA A 105 0.76 -6.54 -9.31
CA ALA A 105 2.22 -6.59 -9.21
C ALA A 105 2.90 -7.03 -10.52
N SER A 106 2.19 -7.73 -11.39
CA SER A 106 2.67 -8.11 -12.73
C SER A 106 2.58 -6.99 -13.77
N LEU A 107 1.85 -5.91 -13.49
CA LEU A 107 1.68 -4.79 -14.42
C LEU A 107 2.99 -3.98 -14.53
N PRO A 108 3.30 -3.42 -15.72
CA PRO A 108 4.45 -2.54 -15.89
C PRO A 108 4.37 -1.33 -14.95
N ALA A 109 5.48 -1.00 -14.28
CA ALA A 109 5.53 0.16 -13.40
C ALA A 109 5.22 1.45 -14.18
N ALA A 110 4.21 2.18 -13.72
CA ALA A 110 3.90 3.52 -14.19
C ALA A 110 5.02 4.48 -13.80
N VAL A 111 5.28 5.43 -14.69
CA VAL A 111 6.21 6.55 -14.46
C VAL A 111 5.35 7.78 -14.24
N SER A 112 5.42 8.36 -13.04
CA SER A 112 4.82 9.67 -12.78
C SER A 112 5.85 10.76 -13.05
N THR A 113 5.52 11.74 -13.87
CA THR A 113 6.28 12.99 -13.98
C THR A 113 5.50 14.07 -13.25
N GLU A 114 5.94 14.42 -12.05
CA GLU A 114 5.32 15.50 -11.28
C GLU A 114 5.88 16.86 -11.71
N ASP A 115 5.03 17.88 -11.67
CA ASP A 115 5.50 19.26 -11.83
C ASP A 115 6.30 19.65 -10.59
N THR A 116 7.56 20.06 -10.82
CA THR A 116 8.48 20.50 -9.76
C THR A 116 8.61 22.02 -9.72
N THR A 117 7.82 22.75 -10.52
CA THR A 117 7.88 24.20 -10.62
C THR A 117 7.63 24.85 -9.26
N GLY A 118 8.58 25.66 -8.81
CA GLY A 118 8.50 26.39 -7.53
C GLY A 118 8.93 25.60 -6.30
N ALA A 119 9.23 24.30 -6.42
CA ALA A 119 9.72 23.49 -5.32
C ALA A 119 11.23 23.67 -5.08
N ASN A 120 11.66 23.60 -3.82
CA ASN A 120 13.07 23.52 -3.46
C ASN A 120 13.50 22.05 -3.35
N LEU A 121 13.92 21.46 -4.46
CA LEU A 121 14.32 20.05 -4.52
C LEU A 121 15.48 19.70 -3.58
N ARG A 122 16.37 20.67 -3.28
CA ARG A 122 17.48 20.44 -2.35
C ARG A 122 17.00 20.35 -0.90
N ASN A 123 16.04 21.20 -0.51
CA ASN A 123 15.37 21.07 0.79
C ASN A 123 14.60 19.74 0.85
N GLY A 124 13.82 19.44 -0.18
CA GLY A 124 13.05 18.20 -0.29
C GLY A 124 13.92 16.94 -0.14
N GLU A 125 15.05 16.89 -0.83
CA GLU A 125 16.03 15.81 -0.71
C GLU A 125 16.55 15.67 0.73
N ASN A 126 16.99 16.77 1.34
CA ASN A 126 17.56 16.75 2.69
C ASN A 126 16.54 16.24 3.72
N GLN A 127 15.30 16.76 3.65
CA GLN A 127 14.20 16.34 4.53
C GLN A 127 13.81 14.89 4.29
N TYR A 128 13.69 14.48 3.02
CA TYR A 128 13.36 13.11 2.65
C TYR A 128 14.41 12.12 3.16
N VAL A 129 15.69 12.38 2.93
CA VAL A 129 16.78 11.50 3.38
C VAL A 129 16.81 11.41 4.91
N ALA A 130 16.60 12.53 5.60
CA ALA A 130 16.62 12.58 7.06
C ALA A 130 15.44 11.83 7.72
N ALA A 131 14.23 11.95 7.17
CA ALA A 131 13.02 11.44 7.82
C ALA A 131 12.47 10.15 7.19
N CYS A 132 12.65 9.94 5.88
CA CYS A 132 11.90 8.93 5.12
C CYS A 132 12.81 7.86 4.50
N GLY A 133 14.00 8.25 4.04
CA GLY A 133 14.86 7.44 3.18
C GLY A 133 15.33 6.12 3.81
N ALA A 134 15.47 6.05 5.13
CA ALA A 134 15.88 4.84 5.84
C ALA A 134 14.86 3.69 5.67
N CYS A 135 13.57 4.00 5.56
CA CYS A 135 12.52 3.02 5.36
C CYS A 135 12.09 2.94 3.89
N HIS A 136 11.86 4.08 3.25
CA HIS A 136 11.32 4.12 1.87
C HIS A 136 12.39 4.05 0.78
N GLY A 137 13.68 3.93 1.15
CA GLY A 137 14.81 3.87 0.24
C GLY A 137 15.27 5.25 -0.25
N GLY A 138 16.51 5.34 -0.73
CA GLY A 138 17.13 6.63 -1.10
C GLY A 138 16.46 7.36 -2.27
N VAL A 139 15.74 6.63 -3.13
CA VAL A 139 14.99 7.18 -4.27
C VAL A 139 13.50 6.83 -4.19
N ALA A 140 12.98 6.64 -2.97
CA ALA A 140 11.57 6.32 -2.74
C ALA A 140 11.10 5.01 -3.40
N GLN A 141 12.02 4.09 -3.65
CA GLN A 141 11.74 2.79 -4.28
C GLN A 141 11.02 1.79 -3.36
N GLY A 142 10.93 2.07 -2.06
CA GLY A 142 10.39 1.15 -1.06
C GLY A 142 11.44 0.18 -0.51
N ASN A 143 11.04 -0.58 0.50
CA ASN A 143 11.86 -1.63 1.12
C ASN A 143 10.96 -2.73 1.69
N ASP A 144 10.86 -3.84 0.96
CA ASP A 144 10.01 -4.98 1.34
C ASP A 144 10.41 -5.60 2.69
N SER A 145 11.71 -5.65 2.99
CA SER A 145 12.22 -6.17 4.27
C SER A 145 11.73 -5.34 5.47
N LEU A 146 11.41 -4.07 5.25
CA LEU A 146 10.85 -3.17 6.25
C LEU A 146 9.35 -2.96 6.09
N ASN A 147 8.69 -3.66 5.17
CA ASN A 147 7.30 -3.46 4.80
C ASN A 147 6.97 -2.02 4.36
N ALA A 148 7.98 -1.26 3.94
CA ALA A 148 7.86 0.13 3.53
C ALA A 148 7.49 0.20 2.05
N PRO A 149 6.33 0.78 1.69
CA PRO A 149 5.92 0.85 0.29
C PRO A 149 6.85 1.73 -0.53
N ARG A 150 6.87 1.44 -1.83
CA ARG A 150 7.35 2.37 -2.85
C ARG A 150 6.53 3.67 -2.82
N LEU A 151 7.20 4.82 -2.84
CA LEU A 151 6.58 6.14 -2.96
C LEU A 151 6.79 6.75 -4.35
N ALA A 152 7.88 6.41 -5.03
CA ALA A 152 8.17 6.85 -6.39
C ALA A 152 7.12 6.31 -7.37
N GLY A 153 6.62 7.14 -8.28
CA GLY A 153 5.51 6.78 -9.18
C GLY A 153 4.12 7.15 -8.63
N LEU A 154 4.00 7.53 -7.35
CA LEU A 154 2.73 7.96 -6.79
C LEU A 154 2.52 9.46 -7.00
N GLY A 155 1.29 9.84 -7.37
CA GLY A 155 0.96 11.23 -7.66
C GLY A 155 1.04 12.15 -6.44
N ALA A 156 1.45 13.41 -6.66
CA ALA A 156 1.67 14.39 -5.59
C ALA A 156 0.43 14.59 -4.69
N VAL A 157 -0.76 14.69 -5.29
CA VAL A 157 -2.03 14.86 -4.56
C VAL A 157 -2.32 13.66 -3.65
N TYR A 158 -2.01 12.44 -4.10
CA TYR A 158 -2.15 11.26 -3.28
C TYR A 158 -1.15 11.25 -2.12
N LEU A 159 0.14 11.51 -2.40
CA LEU A 159 1.19 11.54 -1.38
C LEU A 159 0.87 12.58 -0.29
N LYS A 160 0.49 13.80 -0.68
CA LYS A 160 0.10 14.87 0.24
C LYS A 160 -1.08 14.45 1.11
N ARG A 161 -2.15 13.95 0.50
CA ARG A 161 -3.33 13.45 1.22
C ARG A 161 -2.97 12.34 2.20
N GLN A 162 -2.18 11.35 1.79
CA GLN A 162 -1.83 10.24 2.69
C GLN A 162 -0.97 10.70 3.86
N TYR A 163 0.00 11.59 3.63
CA TYR A 163 0.79 12.19 4.70
C TYR A 163 -0.11 12.92 5.70
N GLN A 164 -1.01 13.78 5.21
CA GLN A 164 -1.95 14.52 6.05
C GLN A 164 -2.93 13.60 6.80
N ASN A 165 -3.43 12.54 6.16
CA ASN A 165 -4.30 11.56 6.83
C ASN A 165 -3.57 10.82 7.95
N PHE A 166 -2.29 10.48 7.77
CA PHE A 166 -1.47 9.91 8.84
C PHE A 166 -1.26 10.93 9.97
N ALA A 167 -0.85 12.15 9.66
CA ALA A 167 -0.62 13.23 10.63
C ALA A 167 -1.86 13.52 11.49
N ALA A 168 -3.04 13.54 10.86
CA ALA A 168 -4.32 13.77 11.53
C ALA A 168 -4.86 12.52 12.25
N GLY A 169 -4.23 11.36 12.10
CA GLY A 169 -4.71 10.10 12.66
C GLY A 169 -5.95 9.53 11.96
N ILE A 170 -6.37 10.08 10.84
CA ILE A 170 -7.42 9.55 9.95
C ILE A 170 -6.99 8.18 9.40
N ARG A 171 -5.69 8.01 9.15
CA ARG A 171 -5.04 6.75 8.78
C ARG A 171 -4.00 6.37 9.82
N GLY A 172 -3.86 5.07 10.13
CA GLY A 172 -2.83 4.59 11.05
C GLY A 172 -3.14 4.75 12.54
N SER A 173 -4.39 5.06 12.92
CA SER A 173 -4.80 5.08 14.33
C SER A 173 -5.44 3.78 14.82
N HIS A 174 -5.82 2.87 13.93
CA HIS A 174 -6.43 1.60 14.33
C HIS A 174 -5.41 0.75 15.13
N PRO A 175 -5.80 0.08 16.23
CA PRO A 175 -4.90 -0.75 17.04
C PRO A 175 -4.13 -1.81 16.25
N ASP A 176 -4.77 -2.39 15.24
CA ASP A 176 -4.18 -3.43 14.39
C ASP A 176 -3.32 -2.89 13.23
N ASP A 177 -3.27 -1.57 13.00
CA ASP A 177 -2.44 -0.97 11.94
C ASP A 177 -1.05 -0.57 12.45
N ARG A 178 -0.24 -1.53 12.90
CA ARG A 178 1.08 -1.24 13.50
C ARG A 178 2.01 -0.42 12.59
N LEU A 179 2.03 -0.74 11.29
CA LEU A 179 2.83 -0.01 10.30
C LEU A 179 2.23 1.38 10.02
N GLY A 180 0.89 1.50 10.04
CA GLY A 180 0.24 2.79 9.96
C GLY A 180 0.49 3.66 11.19
N GLN A 181 0.54 3.09 12.39
CA GLN A 181 0.90 3.81 13.62
C GLN A 181 2.34 4.35 13.55
N GLN A 182 3.27 3.56 13.01
CA GLN A 182 4.62 4.04 12.73
C GLN A 182 4.57 5.24 11.76
N MET A 183 3.86 5.12 10.64
CA MET A 183 3.74 6.23 9.68
C MET A 183 3.02 7.45 10.25
N LYS A 184 2.04 7.28 11.13
CA LYS A 184 1.40 8.37 11.87
C LYS A 184 2.42 9.18 12.66
N MET A 185 3.34 8.51 13.36
CA MET A 185 4.42 9.21 14.10
C MET A 185 5.38 9.93 13.14
N MET A 186 5.73 9.31 12.01
CA MET A 186 6.62 9.92 11.01
C MET A 186 5.97 11.10 10.28
N ALA A 187 4.65 11.07 10.09
CA ALA A 187 3.88 12.10 9.40
C ALA A 187 3.71 13.40 10.20
N SER A 188 4.41 13.55 11.32
CA SER A 188 4.49 14.79 12.09
C SER A 188 5.92 15.34 12.17
N MET A 189 6.86 14.76 11.42
CA MET A 189 8.28 15.19 11.46
C MET A 189 8.59 16.40 10.59
N LEU A 190 7.79 16.68 9.56
CA LEU A 190 8.02 17.86 8.72
C LEU A 190 7.45 19.10 9.41
N ALA A 191 8.23 20.18 9.41
CA ALA A 191 7.91 21.39 10.15
C ALA A 191 6.79 22.22 9.49
N SER A 192 6.62 22.10 8.17
CA SER A 192 5.65 22.88 7.42
C SER A 192 5.08 22.12 6.22
N GLU A 193 3.94 22.61 5.73
CA GLU A 193 3.36 22.12 4.47
C GLU A 193 4.29 22.38 3.28
N LYS A 194 5.06 23.48 3.31
CA LYS A 194 6.07 23.74 2.28
C LYS A 194 7.16 22.66 2.27
N ASP A 195 7.62 22.19 3.43
CA ASP A 195 8.60 21.11 3.49
C ASP A 195 8.03 19.81 2.92
N LEU A 196 6.75 19.52 3.18
CA LEU A 196 6.05 18.40 2.57
C LEU A 196 5.98 18.53 1.05
N ASP A 197 5.64 19.71 0.53
CA ASP A 197 5.58 19.97 -0.91
C ASP A 197 6.98 19.82 -1.56
N ASP A 198 8.04 20.32 -0.91
CA ASP A 198 9.42 20.14 -1.38
C ASP A 198 9.82 18.64 -1.40
N VAL A 199 9.45 17.85 -0.37
CA VAL A 199 9.69 16.40 -0.30
C VAL A 199 8.93 15.65 -1.40
N ILE A 200 7.67 15.99 -1.64
CA ILE A 200 6.85 15.37 -2.68
C ILE A 200 7.43 15.66 -4.07
N ALA A 201 7.83 16.91 -4.32
CA ALA A 201 8.49 17.29 -5.57
C ALA A 201 9.83 16.53 -5.76
N PHE A 202 10.60 16.34 -4.68
CA PHE A 202 11.78 15.50 -4.71
C PHE A 202 11.44 14.06 -5.11
N ILE A 203 10.45 13.42 -4.47
CA ILE A 203 10.02 12.05 -4.79
C ILE A 203 9.59 11.94 -6.27
N GLY A 204 8.84 12.92 -6.78
CA GLY A 204 8.37 12.95 -8.17
C GLY A 204 9.46 13.21 -9.21
N SER A 205 10.66 13.62 -8.79
CA SER A 205 11.82 13.85 -9.66
C SER A 205 12.75 12.63 -9.83
N ARG A 206 12.40 11.48 -9.22
CA ARG A 206 13.21 10.25 -9.17
C ARG A 206 12.64 9.12 -10.02
#